data_AF-A0A9X2HKF3-F1
#
_entry.id   AF-A0A9X2HKF3-F1
#
_cell.length_a   1.000
_cell.length_b   1.000
_cell.length_c   1.000
_cell.angle_alpha   90.00
_cell.angle_beta   90.00
_cell.angle_gamma   90.00
#
_symmetry.space_group_name_H-M   'P 1'
#
loop_
_entity.id
_entity.type
_entity.pdbx_description
1 polymer ?
#
loop_
_entity_poly.entity_id
_entity_poly.type
_entity_poly.pdbx_seq_one_letter_code
_entity_poly.pdbx_strand_id
1 'polypeptide(L)'
;MLARALALSMLPLAAAGCATTGAQVPIVPTTPAASVTARGETEAVATANADAADDPAIWRNPADPVASLIVGTDKKAGLHVYDLTGKSRFFIDAGRVNNVDLKDMGPLGIIVAASDRNDKLNARLALFRLDPATAKLTPLGIVPVGAGEAYGVCLYRSAGKLHAFNVIKDGTIRQVELDLSGAAPTGKLLRTMKLATQSEGCVADERTHRLYVAEEDIGLWRFDARADGSTDAIPMAKADGAQIVADTEGVTLAPEGDGNGGYLIVSSQGDHAYAVYRLSDDRFVGRFRIAPGKLGATEETDGIDFAPGDFGPGYPGGLFVAQDGYNPPKAQNFKLAAWDDIKAALKID
;
A
#
# COMPACT_ATOMS: atom_id res chain seq x y z
N MET A 1 49.08 -19.64 77.63
CA MET A 1 47.71 -20.05 78.03
C MET A 1 46.71 -19.15 77.31
N LEU A 2 45.91 -19.76 76.43
CA LEU A 2 44.71 -19.28 75.72
C LEU A 2 44.73 -17.88 75.05
N ALA A 3 44.95 -17.90 73.73
CA ALA A 3 44.58 -16.83 72.80
C ALA A 3 43.07 -16.89 72.50
N ARG A 4 42.37 -15.76 72.63
CA ARG A 4 40.97 -15.58 72.24
C ARG A 4 40.89 -15.28 70.74
N ALA A 5 40.24 -16.15 69.99
CA ALA A 5 39.90 -15.94 68.58
C ALA A 5 38.63 -15.08 68.45
N LEU A 6 38.72 -13.98 67.71
CA LEU A 6 37.57 -13.21 67.23
C LEU A 6 36.91 -13.99 66.07
N ALA A 7 35.63 -14.32 66.21
CA ALA A 7 34.83 -14.88 65.14
C ALA A 7 34.39 -13.77 64.17
N LEU A 8 34.81 -13.88 62.92
CA LEU A 8 34.36 -13.02 61.82
C LEU A 8 33.15 -13.71 61.15
N SER A 9 31.93 -13.25 61.47
CA SER A 9 30.71 -13.73 60.82
C SER A 9 30.54 -13.08 59.44
N MET A 10 30.84 -13.82 58.37
CA MET A 10 30.44 -13.44 57.01
C MET A 10 28.95 -13.77 56.82
N LEU A 11 28.10 -12.75 56.70
CA LEU A 11 26.73 -12.91 56.19
C LEU A 11 26.79 -13.01 54.65
N PRO A 12 26.13 -14.02 54.04
CA PRO A 12 25.96 -14.05 52.60
C PRO A 12 24.91 -13.02 52.15
N LEU A 13 25.29 -12.14 51.24
CA LEU A 13 24.40 -11.27 50.48
C LEU A 13 23.53 -12.16 49.57
N ALA A 14 22.25 -12.31 49.89
CA ALA A 14 21.29 -12.95 49.00
C ALA A 14 20.95 -11.98 47.85
N ALA A 15 21.50 -12.23 46.66
CA ALA A 15 21.07 -11.59 45.43
C ALA A 15 19.65 -12.08 45.09
N ALA A 16 18.66 -11.23 45.30
CA ALA A 16 17.32 -11.44 44.76
C ALA A 16 17.39 -11.27 43.24
N GLY A 17 17.58 -12.37 42.52
CA GLY A 17 17.37 -12.40 41.08
C GLY A 17 15.90 -12.17 40.80
N CYS A 18 15.56 -11.05 40.16
CA CYS A 18 14.27 -10.90 39.49
C CYS A 18 14.22 -11.95 38.38
N ALA A 19 13.61 -13.10 38.65
CA ALA A 19 13.18 -14.03 37.63
C ALA A 19 12.08 -13.33 36.83
N THR A 20 12.44 -12.75 35.69
CA THR A 20 11.48 -12.43 34.64
C THR A 20 10.87 -13.75 34.21
N THR A 21 9.67 -14.05 34.72
CA THR A 21 8.80 -15.05 34.12
C THR A 21 8.60 -14.62 32.67
N GLY A 22 9.26 -15.28 31.73
CA GLY A 22 9.02 -15.09 30.31
C GLY A 22 7.54 -15.38 30.08
N ALA A 23 6.74 -14.33 29.95
CA ALA A 23 5.35 -14.48 29.56
C ALA A 23 5.37 -15.20 28.21
N GLN A 24 4.83 -16.41 28.20
CA GLN A 24 4.71 -17.22 27.00
C GLN A 24 3.78 -16.46 26.06
N VAL A 25 4.34 -15.77 25.07
CA VAL A 25 3.56 -15.08 24.03
C VAL A 25 2.72 -16.16 23.35
N PRO A 26 1.39 -16.08 23.36
CA PRO A 26 0.55 -17.07 22.69
C PRO A 26 0.94 -17.16 21.22
N ILE A 27 1.26 -18.36 20.73
CA ILE A 27 1.41 -18.60 19.30
C ILE A 27 -0.01 -18.54 18.72
N VAL A 28 -0.34 -17.45 18.05
CA VAL A 28 -1.59 -17.30 17.29
C VAL A 28 -1.38 -17.97 15.94
N PRO A 29 -2.09 -19.06 15.60
CA PRO A 29 -1.98 -19.65 14.28
C PRO A 29 -2.53 -18.69 13.22
N THR A 30 -1.75 -18.47 12.15
CA THR A 30 -2.21 -17.69 11.01
C THR A 30 -3.42 -18.35 10.35
N THR A 31 -4.40 -17.54 9.95
CA THR A 31 -5.57 -18.04 9.22
C THR A 31 -5.11 -18.58 7.86
N PRO A 32 -5.53 -19.78 7.43
CA PRO A 32 -5.14 -20.32 6.13
C PRO A 32 -5.52 -19.38 4.98
N ALA A 33 -4.60 -19.18 4.05
CA ALA A 33 -4.84 -18.42 2.83
C ALA A 33 -5.20 -19.35 1.66
N ALA A 34 -6.23 -18.99 0.90
CA ALA A 34 -6.55 -19.64 -0.37
C ALA A 34 -5.45 -19.36 -1.40
N SER A 35 -5.12 -20.34 -2.24
CA SER A 35 -4.08 -20.19 -3.25
C SER A 35 -4.66 -19.73 -4.58
N VAL A 36 -4.10 -18.65 -5.12
CA VAL A 36 -4.32 -18.14 -6.47
C VAL A 36 -2.97 -18.17 -7.20
N THR A 37 -2.95 -18.22 -8.54
CA THR A 37 -1.68 -18.08 -9.30
C THR A 37 -1.72 -16.84 -10.16
N ALA A 38 -0.55 -16.21 -10.35
CA ALA A 38 -0.42 -15.06 -11.25
C ALA A 38 -0.65 -15.50 -12.70
N ARG A 39 -1.31 -14.63 -13.47
CA ARG A 39 -1.57 -14.81 -14.90
C ARG A 39 -0.59 -14.02 -15.78
N GLY A 40 -0.02 -12.95 -15.24
CA GLY A 40 1.05 -12.17 -15.85
C GLY A 40 1.99 -11.62 -14.78
N GLU A 41 3.11 -11.07 -15.22
CA GLU A 41 4.04 -10.33 -14.39
C GLU A 41 4.68 -9.21 -15.22
N THR A 42 5.11 -8.13 -14.57
CA THR A 42 5.88 -7.09 -15.26
C THR A 42 7.31 -7.52 -15.50
N GLU A 43 7.97 -6.90 -16.47
CA GLU A 43 9.43 -6.80 -16.47
C GLU A 43 9.89 -6.26 -15.11
N ALA A 44 11.04 -6.75 -14.66
CA ALA A 44 11.61 -6.32 -13.38
C ALA A 44 12.06 -4.85 -13.45
N VAL A 45 12.02 -4.17 -12.30
CA VAL A 45 12.59 -2.84 -12.18
C VAL A 45 14.10 -2.87 -12.45
N ALA A 46 14.67 -1.74 -12.84
CA ALA A 46 16.08 -1.66 -13.22
C ALA A 46 17.02 -1.77 -12.01
N THR A 47 16.58 -1.32 -10.83
CA THR A 47 17.37 -1.42 -9.60
C THR A 47 17.42 -2.86 -9.09
N ALA A 48 18.51 -3.56 -9.38
CA ALA A 48 18.72 -4.94 -8.96
C ALA A 48 19.29 -5.07 -7.54
N ASN A 49 19.04 -6.23 -6.91
CA ASN A 49 19.57 -6.61 -5.59
C ASN A 49 19.27 -5.58 -4.48
N ALA A 50 18.13 -4.91 -4.58
CA ALA A 50 17.64 -3.99 -3.58
C ALA A 50 16.12 -4.09 -3.48
N ASP A 51 15.62 -3.70 -2.32
CA ASP A 51 14.22 -3.36 -2.09
C ASP A 51 13.87 -2.09 -2.89
N ALA A 52 13.19 -2.28 -4.02
CA ALA A 52 13.07 -1.31 -5.12
C ALA A 52 11.65 -1.21 -5.70
N ALA A 53 11.07 -2.28 -6.25
CA ALA A 53 9.68 -2.21 -6.72
C ALA A 53 8.78 -2.08 -5.49
N ASP A 54 7.79 -1.19 -5.51
CA ASP A 54 7.04 -0.87 -4.28
C ASP A 54 5.54 -0.87 -4.51
N ASP A 55 5.03 0.04 -5.34
CA ASP A 55 3.59 0.31 -5.42
C ASP A 55 3.08 0.39 -6.88
N PRO A 56 1.98 -0.29 -7.21
CA PRO A 56 1.32 -0.17 -8.50
C PRO A 56 0.12 0.81 -8.47
N ALA A 57 -0.21 1.39 -9.62
CA ALA A 57 -1.46 2.10 -9.87
C ALA A 57 -1.99 1.75 -11.27
N ILE A 58 -3.26 1.36 -11.38
CA ILE A 58 -3.83 0.81 -12.61
C ILE A 58 -4.71 1.84 -13.31
N TRP A 59 -4.36 2.19 -14.56
CA TRP A 59 -5.26 2.92 -15.45
C TRP A 59 -5.96 1.94 -16.39
N ARG A 60 -7.26 1.76 -16.19
CA ARG A 60 -8.12 1.03 -17.12
C ARG A 60 -8.44 1.88 -18.34
N ASN A 61 -8.15 1.37 -19.53
CA ASN A 61 -8.61 1.97 -20.78
C ASN A 61 -10.05 1.51 -21.08
N PRO A 62 -11.08 2.40 -20.98
CA PRO A 62 -12.45 1.99 -21.23
C PRO A 62 -12.78 1.75 -22.70
N ALA A 63 -12.00 2.34 -23.62
CA ALA A 63 -12.23 2.23 -25.07
C ALA A 63 -11.52 1.02 -25.68
N ASP A 64 -10.38 0.63 -25.11
CA ASP A 64 -9.60 -0.53 -25.51
C ASP A 64 -8.99 -1.23 -24.28
N PRO A 65 -9.73 -2.14 -23.63
CA PRO A 65 -9.33 -2.81 -22.39
C PRO A 65 -7.91 -3.40 -22.38
N VAL A 66 -7.45 -3.95 -23.50
CA VAL A 66 -6.12 -4.58 -23.60
C VAL A 66 -4.98 -3.56 -23.65
N ALA A 67 -5.30 -2.29 -23.96
CA ALA A 67 -4.38 -1.16 -23.93
C ALA A 67 -4.39 -0.40 -22.59
N SER A 68 -4.90 -1.01 -21.52
CA SER A 68 -4.75 -0.50 -20.15
C SER A 68 -3.28 -0.48 -19.73
N LEU A 69 -2.96 0.36 -18.75
CA LEU A 69 -1.59 0.61 -18.30
C LEU A 69 -1.47 0.47 -16.79
N ILE A 70 -0.27 0.11 -16.34
CA ILE A 70 0.10 0.04 -14.93
C ILE A 70 1.26 1.01 -14.72
N VAL A 71 1.13 1.92 -13.78
CA VAL A 71 2.26 2.72 -13.29
C VAL A 71 2.83 2.00 -12.07
N GLY A 72 4.14 1.78 -12.01
CA GLY A 72 4.79 1.14 -10.88
C GLY A 72 5.98 1.94 -10.40
N THR A 73 6.17 2.06 -9.09
CA THR A 73 7.32 2.74 -8.50
C THR A 73 8.53 1.81 -8.44
N ASP A 74 9.70 2.35 -8.80
CA ASP A 74 11.01 1.89 -8.32
C ASP A 74 11.44 2.93 -7.27
N LYS A 75 11.31 2.60 -5.98
CA LYS A 75 11.49 3.53 -4.86
C LYS A 75 12.93 4.04 -4.67
N LYS A 76 13.85 3.58 -5.52
CA LYS A 76 15.25 4.03 -5.62
C LYS A 76 15.53 4.86 -6.87
N ALA A 77 14.63 4.90 -7.86
CA ALA A 77 14.90 5.50 -9.17
C ALA A 77 13.76 6.35 -9.77
N GLY A 78 12.50 5.92 -9.71
CA GLY A 78 11.44 6.66 -10.38
C GLY A 78 10.17 5.85 -10.66
N LEU A 79 9.53 6.15 -11.80
CA LEU A 79 8.26 5.54 -12.20
C LEU A 79 8.40 4.81 -13.54
N HIS A 80 7.89 3.59 -13.58
CA HIS A 80 7.71 2.79 -14.78
C HIS A 80 6.24 2.87 -15.24
N VAL A 81 6.02 2.78 -16.55
CA VAL A 81 4.71 2.52 -17.14
C VAL A 81 4.77 1.21 -17.91
N TYR A 82 3.96 0.24 -17.51
CA TYR A 82 3.85 -1.08 -18.11
C TYR A 82 2.55 -1.21 -18.89
N ASP A 83 2.57 -2.04 -19.95
CA ASP A 83 1.34 -2.57 -20.53
C ASP A 83 0.91 -3.89 -19.86
N LEU A 84 -0.26 -4.41 -20.22
CA LEU A 84 -0.79 -5.65 -19.64
C LEU A 84 -0.01 -6.92 -20.01
N THR A 85 0.94 -6.84 -20.96
CA THR A 85 1.89 -7.95 -21.21
C THR A 85 3.03 -7.96 -20.21
N GLY A 86 3.11 -6.92 -19.37
CA GLY A 86 4.16 -6.70 -18.40
C GLY A 86 5.35 -5.89 -18.93
N LYS A 87 5.35 -5.52 -20.21
CA LYS A 87 6.49 -4.83 -20.82
C LYS A 87 6.58 -3.39 -20.33
N SER A 88 7.78 -2.95 -19.94
CA SER A 88 8.05 -1.54 -19.64
C SER A 88 8.00 -0.72 -20.92
N ARG A 89 7.04 0.19 -21.00
CA ARG A 89 6.79 1.08 -22.17
C ARG A 89 7.45 2.42 -22.01
N PHE A 90 7.61 2.86 -20.77
CA PHE A 90 8.24 4.12 -20.43
C PHE A 90 8.83 4.04 -19.03
N PHE A 91 9.89 4.83 -18.82
CA PHE A 91 10.47 5.08 -17.52
C PHE A 91 10.77 6.57 -17.41
N ILE A 92 10.53 7.14 -16.24
CA ILE A 92 10.97 8.48 -15.89
C ILE A 92 11.71 8.45 -14.56
N ASP A 93 12.92 9.02 -14.57
CA ASP A 93 13.66 9.28 -13.34
C ASP A 93 12.92 10.35 -12.53
N ALA A 94 12.46 9.95 -11.35
CA ALA A 94 11.86 10.83 -10.35
C ALA A 94 12.60 10.71 -9.01
N GLY A 95 13.79 10.12 -9.02
CA GLY A 95 14.57 9.77 -7.85
C GLY A 95 13.79 8.88 -6.87
N ARG A 96 13.72 9.31 -5.62
CA ARG A 96 13.15 8.55 -4.50
C ARG A 96 11.67 8.86 -4.32
N VAL A 97 10.85 8.51 -5.32
CA VAL A 97 9.41 8.35 -5.09
C VAL A 97 9.14 7.07 -4.30
N ASN A 98 8.00 6.92 -3.62
CA ASN A 98 7.69 5.72 -2.84
C ASN A 98 6.42 5.02 -3.36
N ASN A 99 5.23 5.53 -3.01
CA ASN A 99 3.94 5.05 -3.49
C ASN A 99 3.45 5.88 -4.69
N VAL A 100 2.48 5.35 -5.43
CA VAL A 100 1.87 6.00 -6.58
C VAL A 100 0.37 5.70 -6.64
N ASP A 101 -0.42 6.72 -6.97
CA ASP A 101 -1.84 6.53 -7.30
C ASP A 101 -2.20 7.42 -8.50
N LEU A 102 -3.31 7.11 -9.17
CA LEU A 102 -3.78 7.84 -10.34
C LEU A 102 -5.28 8.09 -10.35
N LYS A 103 -5.67 9.16 -11.03
CA LYS A 103 -7.07 9.50 -11.26
C LYS A 103 -7.29 10.03 -12.65
N ASP A 104 -8.25 9.45 -13.37
CA ASP A 104 -8.79 10.05 -14.59
C ASP A 104 -9.71 11.22 -14.22
N MET A 105 -9.27 12.43 -14.56
CA MET A 105 -9.97 13.69 -14.31
C MET A 105 -10.69 14.20 -15.57
N GLY A 106 -10.94 13.33 -16.56
CA GLY A 106 -11.66 13.63 -17.79
C GLY A 106 -10.90 14.67 -18.62
N PRO A 107 -11.44 15.89 -18.85
CA PRO A 107 -10.76 16.92 -19.64
C PRO A 107 -9.37 17.32 -19.12
N LEU A 108 -9.09 17.12 -17.82
CA LEU A 108 -7.76 17.40 -17.24
C LEU A 108 -6.75 16.26 -17.49
N GLY A 109 -7.20 15.14 -18.05
CA GLY A 109 -6.43 13.94 -18.32
C GLY A 109 -6.25 13.04 -17.09
N ILE A 110 -5.40 12.02 -17.25
CA ILE A 110 -5.05 11.06 -16.21
C ILE A 110 -3.91 11.64 -15.38
N ILE A 111 -4.19 11.96 -14.12
CA ILE A 111 -3.24 12.54 -13.19
C ILE A 111 -2.63 11.42 -12.37
N VAL A 112 -1.31 11.37 -12.31
CA VAL A 112 -0.53 10.44 -11.50
C VAL A 112 0.16 11.23 -10.41
N ALA A 113 0.05 10.78 -9.16
CA ALA A 113 0.73 11.37 -8.02
C ALA A 113 1.59 10.33 -7.34
N ALA A 114 2.83 10.69 -7.05
CA ALA A 114 3.72 9.86 -6.25
C ALA A 114 4.19 10.63 -5.01
N SER A 115 4.34 9.94 -3.89
CA SER A 115 5.00 10.50 -2.71
C SER A 115 6.49 10.68 -3.01
N ASP A 116 7.04 11.87 -2.76
CA ASP A 116 8.42 12.22 -3.09
C ASP A 116 9.23 12.45 -1.81
N ARG A 117 10.21 11.54 -1.58
CA ARG A 117 11.16 11.57 -0.46
C ARG A 117 12.61 11.79 -0.90
N ASN A 118 12.83 12.44 -2.04
CA ASN A 118 14.16 12.91 -2.43
C ASN A 118 14.77 13.84 -1.37
N ASP A 119 13.91 14.59 -0.67
CA ASP A 119 14.24 15.34 0.54
C ASP A 119 13.51 14.72 1.74
N LYS A 120 14.23 13.92 2.54
CA LYS A 120 13.66 13.20 3.69
C LYS A 120 13.14 14.11 4.81
N LEU A 121 13.50 15.39 4.81
CA LEU A 121 13.05 16.34 5.82
C LEU A 121 11.80 17.12 5.37
N ASN A 122 11.53 17.16 4.07
CA ASN A 122 10.44 17.95 3.50
C ASN A 122 9.66 17.10 2.48
N ALA A 123 8.56 16.50 2.96
CA ALA A 123 7.62 15.72 2.19
C ALA A 123 7.01 16.51 1.04
N ARG A 124 6.91 15.85 -0.11
CA ARG A 124 6.44 16.41 -1.38
C ARG A 124 5.55 15.40 -2.08
N LEU A 125 4.76 15.90 -3.02
CA LEU A 125 4.06 15.10 -4.03
C LEU A 125 4.68 15.43 -5.40
N ALA A 126 5.11 14.41 -6.12
CA ALA A 126 5.48 14.52 -7.52
C ALA A 126 4.26 14.23 -8.40
N LEU A 127 3.88 15.18 -9.26
CA LEU A 127 2.70 15.07 -10.10
C LEU A 127 3.08 14.93 -11.58
N PHE A 128 2.40 14.01 -12.26
CA PHE A 128 2.59 13.70 -13.67
C PHE A 128 1.23 13.60 -14.38
N ARG A 129 1.25 13.73 -15.70
CA ARG A 129 0.14 13.34 -16.57
C ARG A 129 0.51 12.10 -17.36
N LEU A 130 -0.33 11.08 -17.31
CA LEU A 130 -0.22 9.90 -18.16
C LEU A 130 -0.89 10.17 -19.50
N ASP A 131 -0.12 10.01 -20.58
CA ASP A 131 -0.64 9.95 -21.94
C ASP A 131 -0.93 8.48 -22.28
N PRO A 132 -2.21 8.08 -22.40
CA PRO A 132 -2.57 6.69 -22.64
C PRO A 132 -2.25 6.22 -24.07
N ALA A 133 -2.09 7.14 -25.03
CA ALA A 133 -1.77 6.77 -26.41
C ALA A 133 -0.29 6.40 -26.56
N THR A 134 0.58 7.10 -25.84
CA THR A 134 2.05 6.87 -25.90
C THR A 134 2.60 6.09 -24.71
N ALA A 135 1.77 5.86 -23.68
CA ALA A 135 2.15 5.27 -22.38
C ALA A 135 3.27 6.05 -21.67
N LYS A 136 3.34 7.38 -21.85
CA LYS A 136 4.37 8.25 -21.27
C LYS A 136 3.83 9.08 -20.12
N LEU A 137 4.69 9.34 -19.14
CA LEU A 137 4.44 10.32 -18.09
C LEU A 137 5.10 11.65 -18.46
N THR A 138 4.33 12.74 -18.38
CA THR A 138 4.84 14.11 -18.49
C THR A 138 4.81 14.76 -17.11
N PRO A 139 5.94 15.27 -16.57
CA PRO A 139 5.95 15.98 -15.30
C PRO A 139 5.04 17.22 -15.33
N LEU A 140 4.26 17.39 -14.27
CA LEU A 140 3.47 18.61 -14.03
C LEU A 140 4.16 19.51 -13.03
N GLY A 141 4.79 18.94 -12.01
CA GLY A 141 5.54 19.67 -11.00
C GLY A 141 5.56 18.95 -9.66
N ILE A 142 6.18 19.61 -8.69
CA ILE A 142 6.30 19.14 -7.31
C ILE A 142 5.46 20.04 -6.41
N VAL A 143 4.64 19.43 -5.56
CA VAL A 143 3.83 20.13 -4.56
C VAL A 143 4.42 19.86 -3.17
N PRO A 144 4.93 20.88 -2.45
CA PRO A 144 5.38 20.72 -1.07
C PRO A 144 4.19 20.37 -0.15
N VAL A 145 4.39 19.40 0.73
CA VAL A 145 3.35 18.94 1.68
C VAL A 145 3.68 19.33 3.12
N GLY A 146 4.97 19.40 3.49
CA GLY A 146 5.41 19.85 4.81
C GLY A 146 6.59 19.05 5.35
N ALA A 147 6.88 19.17 6.65
CA ALA A 147 8.01 18.48 7.28
C ALA A 147 7.81 16.96 7.37
N GLY A 148 8.91 16.20 7.32
CA GLY A 148 8.94 14.74 7.45
C GLY A 148 9.24 14.03 6.13
N GLU A 149 9.43 12.71 6.20
CA GLU A 149 9.70 11.86 5.05
C GLU A 149 8.38 11.40 4.43
N ALA A 150 8.12 11.79 3.16
CA ALA A 150 6.96 11.30 2.42
C ALA A 150 7.06 9.77 2.27
N TYR A 151 5.93 9.08 2.45
CA TYR A 151 5.89 7.62 2.48
C TYR A 151 4.69 7.13 1.65
N GLY A 152 3.51 6.92 2.25
CA GLY A 152 2.27 6.61 1.51
C GLY A 152 1.69 7.76 0.68
N VAL A 153 0.97 7.43 -0.39
CA VAL A 153 0.06 8.35 -1.08
C VAL A 153 -1.15 7.63 -1.64
N CYS A 154 -2.32 8.27 -1.56
CA CYS A 154 -3.52 7.88 -2.30
C CYS A 154 -4.31 9.13 -2.70
N LEU A 155 -5.00 9.06 -3.83
CA LEU A 155 -5.80 10.13 -4.39
C LEU A 155 -7.28 9.96 -4.03
N TYR A 156 -7.96 11.10 -3.97
CA TYR A 156 -9.37 11.17 -3.64
C TYR A 156 -10.02 12.31 -4.41
N ARG A 157 -11.04 11.99 -5.20
CA ARG A 157 -11.83 12.98 -5.93
C ARG A 157 -13.18 13.20 -5.25
N SER A 158 -13.51 14.46 -4.99
CA SER A 158 -14.81 14.85 -4.45
C SER A 158 -15.26 16.18 -5.03
N ALA A 159 -16.53 16.27 -5.43
CA ALA A 159 -17.11 17.47 -6.03
C ALA A 159 -16.26 18.09 -7.17
N GLY A 160 -15.64 17.24 -8.00
CA GLY A 160 -14.77 17.66 -9.12
C GLY A 160 -13.37 18.13 -8.72
N LYS A 161 -13.05 18.18 -7.43
CA LYS A 161 -11.72 18.50 -6.91
C LYS A 161 -10.89 17.25 -6.70
N LEU A 162 -9.59 17.36 -6.97
CA LEU A 162 -8.62 16.30 -6.67
C LEU A 162 -7.93 16.61 -5.34
N HIS A 163 -7.85 15.60 -4.49
CA HIS A 163 -7.11 15.63 -3.24
C HIS A 163 -6.07 14.52 -3.26
N ALA A 164 -4.98 14.72 -2.53
CA ALA A 164 -4.05 13.67 -2.16
C ALA A 164 -4.02 13.55 -0.64
N PHE A 165 -4.04 12.31 -0.15
CA PHE A 165 -3.61 12.00 1.21
C PHE A 165 -2.14 11.58 1.12
N ASN A 166 -1.24 12.38 1.65
CA ASN A 166 0.16 12.00 1.78
C ASN A 166 0.41 11.53 3.22
N VAL A 167 0.74 10.25 3.34
CA VAL A 167 1.10 9.60 4.60
C VAL A 167 2.60 9.81 4.80
N ILE A 168 2.94 10.38 5.95
CA ILE A 168 4.32 10.63 6.37
C ILE A 168 4.76 9.45 7.21
N LYS A 169 6.03 9.06 7.10
CA LYS A 169 6.59 7.88 7.76
C LYS A 169 6.34 7.81 9.27
N ASP A 170 6.07 8.93 9.95
CA ASP A 170 5.78 8.94 11.38
C ASP A 170 4.30 8.72 11.74
N GLY A 171 3.43 8.41 10.77
CA GLY A 171 1.98 8.23 10.95
C GLY A 171 1.17 9.52 10.76
N THR A 172 1.80 10.66 10.44
CA THR A 172 1.08 11.89 10.09
C THR A 172 0.44 11.73 8.71
N ILE A 173 -0.84 12.05 8.56
CA ILE A 173 -1.54 12.01 7.27
C ILE A 173 -2.01 13.41 6.91
N ARG A 174 -1.58 13.93 5.76
CA ARG A 174 -1.94 15.28 5.30
C ARG A 174 -2.86 15.20 4.10
N GLN A 175 -4.04 15.80 4.21
CA GLN A 175 -4.95 15.95 3.09
C GLN A 175 -4.66 17.28 2.37
N VAL A 176 -4.27 17.19 1.10
CA VAL A 176 -3.91 18.33 0.25
C VAL A 176 -4.90 18.41 -0.90
N GLU A 177 -5.56 19.55 -1.09
CA GLU A 177 -6.31 19.85 -2.32
C GLU A 177 -5.31 20.25 -3.41
N LEU A 178 -5.38 19.61 -4.58
CA LEU A 178 -4.50 19.85 -5.71
C LEU A 178 -5.18 20.77 -6.72
N ASP A 179 -4.55 21.89 -7.05
CA ASP A 179 -4.95 22.77 -8.14
C ASP A 179 -4.04 22.54 -9.35
N LEU A 180 -4.66 22.14 -10.46
CA LEU A 180 -4.01 21.80 -11.72
C LEU A 180 -4.28 22.83 -12.83
N SER A 181 -4.91 23.96 -12.50
CA SER A 181 -5.35 24.97 -13.48
C SER A 181 -4.22 25.88 -13.98
N GLY A 182 -3.14 26.02 -13.21
CA GLY A 182 -1.98 26.82 -13.54
C GLY A 182 -0.95 26.10 -14.41
N ALA A 183 0.11 26.83 -14.78
CA ALA A 183 1.26 26.27 -15.50
C ALA A 183 2.04 25.24 -14.69
N ALA A 184 2.02 25.37 -13.36
CA ALA A 184 2.53 24.39 -12.41
C ALA A 184 1.44 24.10 -11.37
N PRO A 185 1.33 22.85 -10.88
CA PRO A 185 0.34 22.50 -9.88
C PRO A 185 0.67 23.15 -8.54
N THR A 186 -0.37 23.43 -7.75
CA THR A 186 -0.22 23.89 -6.37
C THR A 186 -1.02 23.01 -5.42
N GLY A 187 -0.66 23.04 -4.14
CA GLY A 187 -1.35 22.29 -3.10
C GLY A 187 -1.82 23.20 -1.98
N LYS A 188 -3.05 22.99 -1.52
CA LYS A 188 -3.58 23.59 -0.30
C LYS A 188 -3.75 22.51 0.75
N LEU A 189 -2.96 22.57 1.83
CA LEU A 189 -3.18 21.72 3.00
C LEU A 189 -4.54 22.04 3.61
N LEU A 190 -5.42 21.04 3.69
CA LEU A 190 -6.77 21.19 4.22
C LEU A 190 -6.84 20.82 5.68
N ARG A 191 -6.25 19.68 6.05
CA ARG A 191 -6.19 19.17 7.42
C ARG A 191 -5.12 18.10 7.58
N THR A 192 -4.82 17.80 8.83
CA THR A 192 -3.85 16.80 9.26
C THR A 192 -4.52 15.81 10.20
N MET A 193 -4.32 14.52 9.97
CA MET A 193 -4.69 13.40 10.84
C MET A 193 -3.42 12.72 11.35
N LYS A 194 -3.54 11.86 12.36
CA LYS A 194 -2.38 11.24 13.00
C LYS A 194 -2.70 9.83 13.51
N LEU A 195 -1.85 8.89 13.14
CA LEU A 195 -1.69 7.58 13.77
C LEU A 195 -0.44 7.57 14.67
N ALA A 196 -0.28 6.55 15.50
CA ALA A 196 0.72 6.55 16.56
C ALA A 196 2.13 6.26 16.03
N THR A 197 2.25 5.36 15.05
CA THR A 197 3.50 4.84 14.53
C THR A 197 3.55 4.88 13.00
N GLN A 198 4.54 4.20 12.42
CA GLN A 198 4.75 4.17 10.98
C GLN A 198 3.50 3.70 10.23
N SER A 199 3.19 4.39 9.14
CA SER A 199 2.00 4.17 8.32
C SER A 199 2.33 4.44 6.86
N GLU A 200 1.75 3.66 5.96
CA GLU A 200 2.07 3.70 4.53
C GLU A 200 0.82 3.53 3.67
N GLY A 201 0.34 2.28 3.54
CA GLY A 201 -0.75 1.93 2.65
C GLY A 201 -2.00 2.76 2.91
N CYS A 202 -2.57 3.36 1.86
CA CYS A 202 -3.84 4.07 1.98
C CYS A 202 -4.69 3.96 0.72
N VAL A 203 -6.00 4.04 0.90
CA VAL A 203 -6.97 4.10 -0.19
C VAL A 203 -8.22 4.87 0.25
N ALA A 204 -8.82 5.64 -0.64
CA ALA A 204 -10.04 6.39 -0.36
C ALA A 204 -11.22 5.90 -1.20
N ASP A 205 -12.30 5.47 -0.56
CA ASP A 205 -13.56 5.15 -1.24
C ASP A 205 -14.36 6.43 -1.48
N GLU A 206 -14.40 6.86 -2.74
CA GLU A 206 -15.13 8.06 -3.16
C GLU A 206 -16.64 7.95 -2.97
N ARG A 207 -17.20 6.73 -2.97
CA ARG A 207 -18.64 6.51 -2.84
C ARG A 207 -19.12 6.71 -1.41
N THR A 208 -18.26 6.34 -0.44
CA THR A 208 -18.59 6.33 0.99
C THR A 208 -17.85 7.41 1.78
N HIS A 209 -16.91 8.11 1.14
CA HIS A 209 -16.01 9.07 1.77
C HIS A 209 -15.23 8.49 2.95
N ARG A 210 -14.79 7.24 2.81
CA ARG A 210 -13.95 6.56 3.81
C ARG A 210 -12.52 6.52 3.30
N LEU A 211 -11.60 7.05 4.09
CA LEU A 211 -10.17 6.86 3.90
C LEU A 211 -9.74 5.69 4.78
N TYR A 212 -9.01 4.73 4.20
CA TYR A 212 -8.36 3.64 4.91
C TYR A 212 -6.86 3.92 4.95
N VAL A 213 -6.23 3.72 6.10
CA VAL A 213 -4.77 3.90 6.29
C VAL A 213 -4.22 2.75 7.12
N ALA A 214 -3.17 2.11 6.63
CA ALA A 214 -2.45 1.04 7.32
C ALA A 214 -1.36 1.63 8.23
N GLU A 215 -1.35 1.21 9.49
CA GLU A 215 -0.28 1.42 10.46
C GLU A 215 0.43 0.07 10.63
N GLU A 216 1.65 -0.05 10.11
CA GLU A 216 2.32 -1.32 9.77
C GLU A 216 2.19 -2.39 10.86
N ASP A 217 2.66 -2.08 12.07
CA ASP A 217 2.69 -2.99 13.22
C ASP A 217 1.35 -3.11 13.99
N ILE A 218 0.34 -2.30 13.65
CA ILE A 218 -0.89 -2.17 14.45
C ILE A 218 -2.12 -2.69 13.72
N GLY A 219 -2.24 -2.40 12.43
CA GLY A 219 -3.36 -2.80 11.59
C GLY A 219 -3.92 -1.66 10.76
N LEU A 220 -5.23 -1.68 10.55
CA LEU A 220 -5.92 -0.82 9.61
C LEU A 220 -6.90 0.12 10.30
N TRP A 221 -6.85 1.39 9.90
CA TRP A 221 -7.69 2.46 10.42
C TRP A 221 -8.58 3.05 9.34
N ARG A 222 -9.69 3.66 9.76
CA ARG A 222 -10.55 4.49 8.93
C ARG A 222 -10.58 5.92 9.42
N PHE A 223 -10.69 6.83 8.46
CA PHE A 223 -11.00 8.23 8.65
C PHE A 223 -12.15 8.64 7.73
N ASP A 224 -12.80 9.75 8.06
CA ASP A 224 -13.63 10.46 7.08
C ASP A 224 -12.70 11.07 6.03
N ALA A 225 -12.97 10.90 4.74
CA ALA A 225 -12.16 11.44 3.64
C ALA A 225 -12.51 12.89 3.27
N ARG A 226 -13.66 13.42 3.71
CA ARG A 226 -14.08 14.79 3.38
C ARG A 226 -13.17 15.82 4.04
N ALA A 227 -12.99 16.95 3.35
CA ALA A 227 -12.15 18.05 3.81
C ALA A 227 -12.58 18.63 5.18
N ASP A 228 -13.88 18.59 5.48
CA ASP A 228 -14.52 19.02 6.71
C ASP A 228 -14.89 17.84 7.63
N GLY A 229 -14.47 16.62 7.29
CA GLY A 229 -14.71 15.41 8.05
C GLY A 229 -13.88 15.31 9.33
N SER A 230 -14.32 14.47 10.26
CA SER A 230 -13.57 14.20 11.49
C SER A 230 -12.15 13.71 11.20
N THR A 231 -11.21 14.12 12.05
CA THR A 231 -9.83 13.66 12.04
C THR A 231 -9.58 12.46 12.97
N ASP A 232 -10.62 11.97 13.64
CA ASP A 232 -10.51 10.83 14.56
C ASP A 232 -10.29 9.53 13.79
N ALA A 233 -9.30 8.77 14.23
CA ALA A 233 -9.03 7.44 13.70
C ALA A 233 -10.03 6.43 14.28
N ILE A 234 -10.68 5.66 13.40
CA ILE A 234 -11.58 4.57 13.77
C ILE A 234 -10.86 3.25 13.48
N PRO A 235 -10.57 2.40 14.48
CA PRO A 235 -9.93 1.12 14.23
C PRO A 235 -10.85 0.23 13.38
N MET A 236 -10.28 -0.47 12.39
CA MET A 236 -11.01 -1.37 11.50
C MET A 236 -10.53 -2.82 11.65
N ALA A 237 -9.25 -3.07 11.42
CA ALA A 237 -8.64 -4.39 11.53
C ALA A 237 -7.33 -4.29 12.31
N LYS A 238 -6.89 -5.40 12.90
CA LYS A 238 -5.65 -5.45 13.70
C LYS A 238 -4.65 -6.36 13.01
N ALA A 239 -3.37 -6.02 13.10
CA ALA A 239 -2.27 -6.95 12.89
C ALA A 239 -2.22 -7.94 14.08
N ASP A 240 -3.13 -8.91 14.08
CA ASP A 240 -3.37 -9.84 15.18
C ASP A 240 -2.57 -11.16 15.07
N GLY A 241 -1.77 -11.31 14.01
CA GLY A 241 -1.05 -12.54 13.69
C GLY A 241 -1.94 -13.66 13.15
N ALA A 242 -3.24 -13.42 12.96
CA ALA A 242 -4.21 -14.37 12.43
C ALA A 242 -4.72 -13.95 11.05
N GLN A 243 -5.39 -12.79 10.97
CA GLN A 243 -5.94 -12.24 9.73
C GLN A 243 -4.86 -11.45 8.99
N ILE A 244 -4.12 -10.63 9.73
CA ILE A 244 -3.01 -9.82 9.25
C ILE A 244 -1.80 -10.14 10.12
N VAL A 245 -0.69 -10.53 9.49
CA VAL A 245 0.63 -10.62 10.10
C VAL A 245 1.39 -9.38 9.66
N ALA A 246 1.85 -8.59 10.64
CA ALA A 246 2.62 -7.38 10.37
C ALA A 246 3.83 -7.69 9.46
N ASP A 247 4.15 -6.84 8.50
CA ASP A 247 3.60 -5.48 8.35
C ASP A 247 2.26 -5.41 7.58
N THR A 248 1.39 -4.49 8.02
CA THR A 248 0.15 -4.12 7.32
C THR A 248 0.51 -3.09 6.25
N GLU A 249 0.55 -3.52 4.99
CA GLU A 249 1.12 -2.72 3.91
C GLU A 249 0.04 -2.17 2.96
N GLY A 250 0.23 -2.30 1.64
CA GLY A 250 -0.66 -1.78 0.61
C GLY A 250 -2.13 -2.14 0.86
N VAL A 251 -3.00 -1.17 0.59
CA VAL A 251 -4.44 -1.29 0.77
C VAL A 251 -5.13 -0.87 -0.52
N THR A 252 -6.04 -1.68 -1.04
CA THR A 252 -6.83 -1.33 -2.22
C THR A 252 -8.30 -1.73 -2.07
N LEU A 253 -9.15 -1.12 -2.89
CA LEU A 253 -10.59 -1.38 -2.92
C LEU A 253 -10.93 -2.23 -4.14
N ALA A 254 -11.74 -3.26 -3.96
CA ALA A 254 -12.46 -3.97 -5.01
C ALA A 254 -13.96 -3.64 -4.93
N PRO A 255 -14.38 -2.44 -5.38
CA PRO A 255 -15.77 -2.01 -5.27
C PRO A 255 -16.66 -2.82 -6.22
N GLU A 256 -17.81 -3.24 -5.72
CA GLU A 256 -18.82 -3.97 -6.49
C GLU A 256 -20.21 -3.39 -6.21
N GLY A 257 -21.03 -3.28 -7.24
CA GLY A 257 -22.37 -2.69 -7.15
C GLY A 257 -22.38 -1.24 -6.67
N ASP A 258 -23.56 -0.80 -6.25
CA ASP A 258 -23.80 0.56 -5.80
C ASP A 258 -23.48 0.76 -4.30
N GLY A 259 -23.28 2.01 -3.90
CA GLY A 259 -23.12 2.39 -2.49
C GLY A 259 -21.80 1.93 -1.88
N ASN A 260 -21.85 0.96 -0.97
CA ASN A 260 -20.72 0.46 -0.20
C ASN A 260 -20.45 -1.04 -0.41
N GLY A 261 -20.92 -1.61 -1.51
CA GLY A 261 -20.62 -3.00 -1.88
C GLY A 261 -19.16 -3.20 -2.30
N GLY A 262 -18.75 -4.47 -2.34
CA GLY A 262 -17.39 -4.90 -2.67
C GLY A 262 -16.52 -5.17 -1.44
N TYR A 263 -15.21 -5.15 -1.68
CA TYR A 263 -14.20 -5.61 -0.74
C TYR A 263 -13.06 -4.61 -0.56
N LEU A 264 -12.41 -4.65 0.60
CA LEU A 264 -11.13 -4.03 0.88
C LEU A 264 -10.09 -5.15 0.96
N ILE A 265 -8.96 -4.96 0.29
CA ILE A 265 -7.86 -5.91 0.27
C ILE A 265 -6.66 -5.24 0.94
N VAL A 266 -5.98 -5.97 1.81
CA VAL A 266 -4.83 -5.49 2.60
C VAL A 266 -3.67 -6.47 2.43
N SER A 267 -2.49 -5.97 2.11
CA SER A 267 -1.26 -6.78 2.11
C SER A 267 -0.87 -7.10 3.56
N SER A 268 -0.81 -8.40 3.86
CA SER A 268 -0.29 -8.98 5.10
C SER A 268 1.13 -9.45 4.76
N GLN A 269 2.08 -8.52 4.85
CA GLN A 269 3.42 -8.69 4.27
C GLN A 269 4.19 -9.83 4.96
N GLY A 270 4.12 -9.89 6.29
CA GLY A 270 4.89 -10.83 7.12
C GLY A 270 4.57 -12.30 6.92
N ASP A 271 3.50 -12.64 6.21
CA ASP A 271 3.20 -14.01 5.80
C ASP A 271 2.73 -14.16 4.34
N HIS A 272 3.07 -13.16 3.52
CA HIS A 272 2.94 -13.15 2.06
C HIS A 272 1.52 -13.46 1.59
N ALA A 273 0.55 -12.75 2.16
CA ALA A 273 -0.85 -12.96 1.87
C ALA A 273 -1.64 -11.65 1.82
N TYR A 274 -2.90 -11.76 1.46
CA TYR A 274 -3.80 -10.65 1.27
C TYR A 274 -5.09 -10.90 2.07
N ALA A 275 -5.34 -10.09 3.08
CA ALA A 275 -6.55 -10.14 3.89
C ALA A 275 -7.69 -9.42 3.16
N VAL A 276 -8.89 -9.99 3.17
CA VAL A 276 -10.05 -9.46 2.45
C VAL A 276 -11.18 -9.18 3.44
N TYR A 277 -11.69 -7.96 3.40
CA TYR A 277 -12.79 -7.46 4.24
C TYR A 277 -13.92 -6.98 3.35
N ARG A 278 -15.17 -7.17 3.76
CA ARG A 278 -16.33 -6.63 3.05
C ARG A 278 -16.51 -5.14 3.37
N LEU A 279 -16.71 -4.30 2.37
CA LEU A 279 -16.85 -2.84 2.56
C LEU A 279 -18.12 -2.41 3.29
N SER A 280 -19.18 -3.21 3.20
CA SER A 280 -20.48 -2.84 3.76
C SER A 280 -20.52 -2.89 5.29
N ASP A 281 -19.79 -3.83 5.90
CA ASP A 281 -19.85 -4.15 7.34
C ASP A 281 -18.47 -4.40 7.97
N ASP A 282 -17.38 -4.13 7.24
CA ASP A 282 -15.98 -4.33 7.64
C ASP A 282 -15.62 -5.80 8.00
N ARG A 283 -16.49 -6.77 7.66
CA ARG A 283 -16.32 -8.15 8.07
C ARG A 283 -15.19 -8.82 7.28
N PHE A 284 -14.26 -9.47 7.97
CA PHE A 284 -13.29 -10.36 7.35
C PHE A 284 -14.01 -11.50 6.60
N VAL A 285 -13.72 -11.67 5.31
CA VAL A 285 -14.33 -12.70 4.46
C VAL A 285 -13.36 -13.80 4.04
N GLY A 286 -12.07 -13.62 4.33
CA GLY A 286 -11.04 -14.61 4.05
C GLY A 286 -9.73 -13.94 3.69
N ARG A 287 -8.75 -14.76 3.33
CA ARG A 287 -7.45 -14.29 2.83
C ARG A 287 -6.94 -15.21 1.74
N PHE A 288 -6.16 -14.66 0.82
CA PHE A 288 -5.56 -15.41 -0.27
C PHE A 288 -4.06 -15.10 -0.38
N ARG A 289 -3.36 -15.87 -1.21
CA ARG A 289 -1.97 -15.61 -1.60
C ARG A 289 -1.80 -15.90 -3.08
N ILE A 290 -0.88 -15.19 -3.73
CA ILE A 290 -0.40 -15.58 -5.05
C ILE A 290 0.68 -16.66 -4.81
N ALA A 291 0.25 -17.92 -4.86
CA ALA A 291 1.08 -19.08 -4.63
C ALA A 291 1.99 -19.38 -5.84
N PRO A 292 3.06 -20.16 -5.66
CA PRO A 292 3.96 -20.53 -6.75
C PRO A 292 3.22 -21.13 -7.95
N GLY A 293 3.30 -20.44 -9.09
CA GLY A 293 2.81 -20.89 -10.39
C GLY A 293 3.91 -20.89 -11.45
N LYS A 294 3.53 -20.70 -12.71
CA LYS A 294 4.49 -20.57 -13.83
C LYS A 294 5.35 -19.31 -13.74
N LEU A 295 4.86 -18.28 -13.05
CA LEU A 295 5.48 -16.96 -12.92
C LEU A 295 6.03 -16.71 -11.50
N GLY A 296 6.22 -17.78 -10.71
CA GLY A 296 6.58 -17.66 -9.30
C GLY A 296 5.37 -17.34 -8.40
N ALA A 297 5.67 -16.90 -7.19
CA ALA A 297 4.73 -16.42 -6.18
C ALA A 297 4.86 -14.90 -6.05
N THR A 298 4.16 -14.31 -5.08
CA THR A 298 4.54 -13.03 -4.48
C THR A 298 5.04 -13.28 -3.06
N GLU A 299 6.16 -12.69 -2.70
CA GLU A 299 6.63 -12.64 -1.31
C GLU A 299 6.93 -11.19 -0.92
N GLU A 300 6.85 -10.89 0.37
CA GLU A 300 7.16 -9.57 0.95
C GLU A 300 6.44 -8.39 0.25
N THR A 301 5.17 -8.57 -0.15
CA THR A 301 4.44 -7.54 -0.90
C THR A 301 4.25 -6.24 -0.12
N ASP A 302 4.85 -5.15 -0.60
CA ASP A 302 4.55 -3.77 -0.19
C ASP A 302 3.18 -3.33 -0.76
N GLY A 303 3.16 -2.75 -1.97
CA GLY A 303 1.99 -2.17 -2.60
C GLY A 303 1.12 -3.14 -3.40
N ILE A 304 -0.18 -2.86 -3.41
CA ILE A 304 -1.21 -3.58 -4.18
C ILE A 304 -2.19 -2.58 -4.76
N ASP A 305 -2.73 -2.90 -5.94
CA ASP A 305 -3.83 -2.13 -6.53
C ASP A 305 -4.84 -3.04 -7.23
N PHE A 306 -6.06 -2.55 -7.34
CA PHE A 306 -7.16 -3.22 -8.00
C PHE A 306 -7.96 -2.24 -8.85
N ALA A 307 -8.24 -2.65 -10.08
CA ALA A 307 -9.18 -1.96 -10.94
C ALA A 307 -10.29 -2.90 -11.42
N PRO A 308 -11.58 -2.56 -11.20
CA PRO A 308 -12.69 -3.33 -11.71
C PRO A 308 -12.87 -3.12 -13.22
N GLY A 309 -13.55 -4.07 -13.85
CA GLY A 309 -13.99 -3.99 -15.24
C GLY A 309 -13.23 -4.91 -16.18
N ASP A 310 -13.45 -4.71 -17.48
CA ASP A 310 -12.82 -5.53 -18.51
C ASP A 310 -11.35 -5.11 -18.72
N PHE A 311 -10.46 -6.10 -18.73
CA PHE A 311 -9.02 -6.02 -19.03
C PHE A 311 -8.63 -7.07 -20.09
N GLY A 312 -9.60 -7.51 -20.89
CA GLY A 312 -9.47 -8.60 -21.83
C GLY A 312 -9.61 -9.99 -21.19
N PRO A 313 -9.53 -11.06 -22.00
CA PRO A 313 -9.79 -12.43 -21.55
C PRO A 313 -8.76 -12.97 -20.53
N GLY A 314 -7.62 -12.28 -20.36
CA GLY A 314 -6.60 -12.64 -19.39
C GLY A 314 -7.03 -12.38 -17.95
N TYR A 315 -7.87 -11.37 -17.70
CA TYR A 315 -8.17 -10.86 -16.37
C TYR A 315 -9.69 -10.67 -16.16
N PRO A 316 -10.45 -11.78 -16.14
CA PRO A 316 -11.88 -11.72 -15.87
C PRO A 316 -12.17 -11.19 -14.44
N GLY A 317 -13.23 -10.40 -14.32
CA GLY A 317 -13.66 -9.77 -13.06
C GLY A 317 -12.88 -8.51 -12.65
N GLY A 318 -11.78 -8.19 -13.34
CA GLY A 318 -10.90 -7.07 -13.00
C GLY A 318 -9.45 -7.51 -12.82
N LEU A 319 -8.57 -6.52 -12.70
CA LEU A 319 -7.14 -6.72 -12.57
C LEU A 319 -6.70 -6.39 -11.14
N PHE A 320 -6.10 -7.38 -10.48
CA PHE A 320 -5.36 -7.21 -9.23
C PHE A 320 -3.86 -7.23 -9.54
N VAL A 321 -3.14 -6.23 -9.06
CA VAL A 321 -1.68 -6.12 -9.19
C VAL A 321 -1.07 -6.09 -7.80
N ALA A 322 -0.05 -6.91 -7.58
CA ALA A 322 0.70 -6.96 -6.33
C ALA A 322 2.19 -6.91 -6.62
N GLN A 323 2.93 -6.12 -5.84
CA GLN A 323 4.38 -6.16 -5.85
C GLN A 323 4.89 -7.55 -5.41
N ASP A 324 6.01 -7.97 -5.99
CA ASP A 324 6.77 -9.15 -5.58
C ASP A 324 8.17 -8.74 -5.13
N GLY A 325 8.39 -8.79 -3.82
CA GLY A 325 9.64 -8.48 -3.14
C GLY A 325 10.74 -9.50 -3.40
N TYR A 326 10.40 -10.71 -3.89
CA TYR A 326 11.34 -11.79 -4.12
C TYR A 326 11.11 -12.51 -5.47
N ASN A 327 11.72 -11.97 -6.53
CA ASN A 327 11.53 -12.46 -7.90
C ASN A 327 12.82 -13.06 -8.54
N PRO A 328 13.46 -14.08 -7.94
CA PRO A 328 14.71 -14.60 -8.47
C PRO A 328 14.53 -15.27 -9.84
N PRO A 329 15.54 -15.17 -10.74
CA PRO A 329 16.84 -14.55 -10.55
C PRO A 329 16.87 -13.04 -10.88
N LYS A 330 15.71 -12.41 -11.09
CA LYS A 330 15.58 -11.02 -11.50
C LYS A 330 15.43 -10.10 -10.27
N ALA A 331 15.42 -8.80 -10.53
CA ALA A 331 14.98 -7.81 -9.55
C ALA A 331 13.46 -7.94 -9.31
N GLN A 332 12.97 -7.24 -8.29
CA GLN A 332 11.57 -7.17 -7.93
C GLN A 332 10.69 -6.68 -9.10
N ASN A 333 9.43 -7.09 -9.11
CA ASN A 333 8.47 -6.74 -10.14
C ASN A 333 7.04 -6.72 -9.58
N PHE A 334 6.04 -6.73 -10.45
CA PHE A 334 4.64 -6.83 -10.06
C PHE A 334 3.98 -8.05 -10.72
N LYS A 335 3.17 -8.80 -9.97
CA LYS A 335 2.35 -9.92 -10.46
C LYS A 335 0.93 -9.46 -10.72
N LEU A 336 0.32 -10.02 -11.77
CA LEU A 336 -1.03 -9.70 -12.23
C LEU A 336 -1.93 -10.92 -12.04
N ALA A 337 -3.05 -10.75 -11.36
CA ALA A 337 -4.06 -11.79 -11.11
C ALA A 337 -5.46 -11.32 -11.54
N ALA A 338 -6.32 -12.29 -11.87
CA ALA A 338 -7.71 -12.04 -12.19
C ALA A 338 -8.57 -12.02 -10.92
N TRP A 339 -9.49 -11.06 -10.83
CA TRP A 339 -10.41 -11.00 -9.68
C TRP A 339 -11.27 -12.25 -9.53
N ASP A 340 -11.76 -12.79 -10.65
CA ASP A 340 -12.64 -13.97 -10.62
C ASP A 340 -11.92 -15.21 -10.04
N ASP A 341 -10.61 -15.35 -10.26
CA ASP A 341 -9.83 -16.44 -9.65
C ASP A 341 -9.72 -16.27 -8.13
N ILE A 342 -9.53 -15.02 -7.67
CA ILE A 342 -9.47 -14.69 -6.25
C ILE A 342 -10.82 -14.96 -5.59
N LYS A 343 -11.91 -14.50 -6.21
CA LYS A 343 -13.27 -14.75 -5.72
C LYS A 343 -13.61 -16.23 -5.67
N ALA A 344 -13.28 -16.98 -6.72
CA ALA A 344 -13.48 -18.43 -6.77
C ALA A 344 -12.69 -19.16 -5.66
N ALA A 345 -11.45 -18.75 -5.41
CA ALA A 345 -10.61 -19.33 -4.36
C ALA A 345 -11.15 -19.04 -2.96
N LEU A 346 -11.66 -17.82 -2.73
CA LEU A 346 -12.26 -17.38 -1.47
C LEU A 346 -13.71 -17.85 -1.28
N LYS A 347 -14.37 -18.31 -2.35
CA LYS A 347 -15.80 -18.65 -2.39
C LYS A 347 -16.68 -17.47 -1.98
N ILE A 348 -16.36 -16.30 -2.51
CA ILE A 348 -17.14 -15.06 -2.35
C ILE A 348 -17.81 -14.70 -3.68
N ASP A 349 -18.91 -13.97 -3.59
CA ASP A 349 -19.69 -13.49 -4.74
C ASP A 349 -18.96 -12.35 -5.48
#